data_AF-A0AAV4WAD4-F1
#
_entry.id   AF-A0AAV4WAD4-F1
#
_cell.length_a   1.000
_cell.length_b   1.000
_cell.length_c   1.000
_cell.angle_alpha   90.00
_cell.angle_beta   90.00
_cell.angle_gamma   90.00
#
_symmetry.space_group_name_H-M   'P 1'
#
loop_
_entity.id
_entity.type
_entity.pdbx_description
1 polymer ?
#
loop_
_entity_poly.entity_id
_entity_poly.type
_entity_poly.pdbx_seq_one_letter_code
_entity_poly.pdbx_strand_id
1 'polypeptide(L)'
;MIPFVEHNQLDSNQNMIDGIQTLIDFYTYLYHSRQYIRPYDIAVIMTKYNLCSRPSGAGCMSQVSGLANVGAACQIDNVGIVQDTGGPRGVSVAAHEIGHLLGANHDGEGEAFYCRGKTGFVMDAIINGPEMHWSRCSKQQISRFLK
;
A
#
# COMPACT_ATOMS: atom_id res chain seq x y z
N MET A 1 -13.38 -1.50 -22.65
CA MET A 1 -13.05 -2.13 -21.36
C MET A 1 -12.84 -1.00 -20.37
N ILE A 2 -13.54 -1.01 -19.23
CA ILE A 2 -13.34 0.00 -18.17
C ILE A 2 -12.05 -0.40 -17.41
N PRO A 3 -11.09 0.49 -17.16
CA PRO A 3 -9.89 0.13 -16.40
C PRO A 3 -10.24 -0.27 -14.96
N PHE A 4 -9.40 -1.10 -14.34
CA PHE A 4 -9.69 -1.73 -13.05
C PHE A 4 -9.85 -0.72 -11.89
N VAL A 5 -9.24 0.47 -11.99
CA VAL A 5 -9.45 1.53 -10.98
C VAL A 5 -10.88 2.06 -11.05
N GLU A 6 -11.35 2.45 -12.24
CA GLU A 6 -12.71 2.98 -12.44
C GLU A 6 -13.80 1.92 -12.26
N HIS A 7 -13.47 0.65 -12.51
CA HIS A 7 -14.38 -0.48 -12.26
C HIS A 7 -14.79 -0.59 -10.79
N ASN A 8 -13.92 -0.17 -9.88
CA ASN A 8 -14.09 -0.34 -8.44
C ASN A 8 -14.61 0.90 -7.71
N GLN A 9 -15.19 1.86 -8.43
CA GLN A 9 -15.83 3.03 -7.81
C GLN A 9 -17.05 2.61 -6.98
N LEU A 10 -17.11 3.09 -5.73
CA LEU A 10 -18.20 2.78 -4.81
C LEU A 10 -19.43 3.67 -5.00
N ASP A 11 -19.21 4.91 -5.41
CA ASP A 11 -20.27 5.85 -5.77
C ASP A 11 -19.70 6.91 -6.72
N SER A 12 -20.32 7.12 -7.86
CA SER A 12 -19.84 8.03 -8.92
C SER A 12 -19.71 9.49 -8.47
N ASN A 13 -20.35 9.86 -7.36
CA ASN A 13 -20.30 11.21 -6.79
C ASN A 13 -19.23 11.41 -5.71
N GLN A 14 -18.57 10.35 -5.22
CA GLN A 14 -17.70 10.42 -4.04
C GLN A 14 -16.20 10.34 -4.33
N ASN A 15 -15.79 10.27 -5.62
CA ASN A 15 -14.38 10.14 -6.04
C ASN A 15 -13.65 9.08 -5.18
N MET A 16 -14.29 7.92 -4.98
CA MET A 16 -13.85 6.90 -4.02
C MET A 16 -13.98 5.51 -4.63
N ILE A 17 -12.98 4.67 -4.38
CA ILE A 17 -12.89 3.30 -4.87
C ILE A 17 -12.74 2.30 -3.71
N ASP A 18 -13.19 1.07 -3.94
CA ASP A 18 -12.89 -0.06 -3.06
C ASP A 18 -11.40 -0.43 -3.22
N GLY A 19 -10.57 -0.02 -2.27
CA GLY A 19 -9.13 -0.17 -2.35
C GLY A 19 -8.69 -1.63 -2.34
N ILE A 20 -9.38 -2.49 -1.58
CA ILE A 20 -9.07 -3.92 -1.51
C ILE A 20 -9.40 -4.58 -2.84
N GLN A 21 -10.61 -4.35 -3.38
CA GLN A 21 -10.98 -4.94 -4.67
C GLN A 21 -10.11 -4.38 -5.82
N THR A 22 -9.77 -3.08 -5.78
CA THR A 22 -8.86 -2.49 -6.77
C THR A 22 -7.47 -3.14 -6.74
N LEU A 23 -6.92 -3.41 -5.55
CA LEU A 23 -5.64 -4.10 -5.40
C LEU A 23 -5.71 -5.53 -5.96
N ILE A 24 -6.84 -6.22 -5.74
CA ILE A 24 -7.09 -7.56 -6.27
C ILE A 24 -7.13 -7.57 -7.80
N ASP A 25 -7.89 -6.65 -8.38
CA ASP A 25 -8.02 -6.54 -9.83
C ASP A 25 -6.69 -6.11 -10.47
N PHE A 26 -5.89 -5.30 -9.77
CA PHE A 26 -4.58 -4.86 -10.24
C PHE A 26 -3.58 -6.02 -10.37
N TYR A 27 -3.38 -6.84 -9.33
CA TYR A 27 -2.48 -7.99 -9.47
C TYR A 27 -3.02 -9.02 -10.47
N THR A 28 -4.35 -9.19 -10.53
CA THR A 28 -5.00 -10.08 -11.50
C THR A 28 -4.69 -9.63 -12.94
N TYR A 29 -4.81 -8.32 -13.20
CA TYR A 29 -4.44 -7.72 -14.47
C TYR A 29 -2.97 -7.97 -14.83
N LEU A 30 -2.05 -7.73 -13.90
CA LEU A 30 -0.62 -7.94 -14.16
C LEU A 30 -0.29 -9.42 -14.39
N TYR A 31 -0.90 -10.33 -13.62
CA TYR A 31 -0.73 -11.76 -13.78
C TYR A 31 -1.15 -12.24 -15.17
N HIS A 32 -2.31 -11.81 -15.67
CA HIS A 32 -2.80 -12.15 -17.01
C HIS A 32 -2.06 -11.42 -18.13
N SER A 33 -1.48 -10.25 -17.84
CA SER A 33 -0.73 -9.44 -18.80
C SER A 33 0.77 -9.71 -18.78
N ARG A 34 1.26 -10.66 -17.97
CA ARG A 34 2.70 -10.93 -17.74
C ARG A 34 3.55 -11.12 -19.00
N GLN A 35 2.95 -11.59 -20.09
CA GLN A 35 3.63 -11.77 -21.38
C GLN A 35 3.82 -10.47 -22.17
N TYR A 36 3.06 -9.43 -21.84
CA TYR A 36 3.03 -8.13 -22.54
C TYR A 36 3.70 -7.00 -21.75
N ILE A 37 3.97 -7.21 -20.46
CA ILE A 37 4.62 -6.25 -19.57
C ILE A 37 6.05 -6.68 -19.29
N ARG A 38 6.92 -5.70 -18.98
CA ARG A 38 8.29 -6.01 -18.56
C ARG A 38 8.26 -6.72 -17.20
N PRO A 39 9.22 -7.62 -16.92
CA PRO A 39 9.41 -8.18 -15.58
C PRO A 39 9.55 -7.07 -14.53
N TYR A 40 8.99 -7.31 -13.35
CA TYR A 40 9.02 -6.41 -12.20
C TYR A 40 9.01 -7.24 -10.92
N ASP A 41 9.63 -6.70 -9.86
CA ASP A 41 9.58 -7.31 -8.53
C ASP A 41 8.44 -6.74 -7.69
N ILE A 42 8.16 -5.45 -7.82
CA ILE A 42 7.07 -4.75 -7.14
C ILE A 42 6.38 -3.82 -8.14
N ALA A 43 5.05 -3.78 -8.12
CA ALA A 43 4.28 -2.81 -8.89
C ALA A 43 3.39 -1.96 -7.96
N VAL A 44 3.50 -0.64 -8.04
CA VAL A 44 2.67 0.28 -7.26
C VAL A 44 1.82 1.12 -8.21
N ILE A 45 0.51 1.14 -8.01
CA ILE A 45 -0.38 2.07 -8.72
C ILE A 45 -0.70 3.28 -7.84
N MET A 46 -0.63 4.46 -8.45
CA MET A 46 -1.01 5.73 -7.81
C MET A 46 -2.33 6.21 -8.40
N THR A 47 -3.24 6.67 -7.53
CA THR A 47 -4.58 7.09 -7.91
C THR A 47 -5.00 8.37 -7.18
N LYS A 48 -5.83 9.20 -7.83
CA LYS A 48 -6.46 10.37 -7.20
C LYS A 48 -7.76 10.04 -6.47
N TYR A 49 -8.26 8.82 -6.62
CA TYR A 49 -9.46 8.38 -5.90
C TYR A 49 -9.15 8.17 -4.42
N ASN A 50 -10.07 8.55 -3.55
CA ASN A 50 -10.02 8.20 -2.14
C ASN A 50 -10.11 6.68 -1.99
N LEU A 51 -9.31 6.10 -1.11
CA LEU A 51 -9.35 4.67 -0.86
C LEU A 51 -10.34 4.35 0.26
N CYS A 52 -11.19 3.37 -0.02
CA CYS A 52 -12.02 2.73 0.95
C CYS A 52 -11.47 1.34 1.25
N SER A 53 -11.02 1.09 2.48
CA SER A 53 -10.73 -0.28 2.90
C SER A 53 -12.00 -0.91 3.45
N ARG A 54 -12.56 -1.87 2.71
CA ARG A 54 -13.81 -2.54 3.04
C ARG A 54 -13.65 -4.05 3.04
N PRO A 55 -13.30 -4.66 4.18
CA PRO A 55 -13.41 -6.10 4.36
C PRO A 55 -14.85 -6.57 4.06
N SER A 56 -15.02 -7.77 3.52
CA SER A 56 -16.34 -8.30 3.11
C SER A 56 -17.39 -8.15 4.23
N GLY A 57 -18.46 -7.41 3.94
CA GLY A 57 -19.56 -7.18 4.88
C GLY A 57 -19.35 -6.04 5.90
N ALA A 58 -18.20 -5.35 5.88
CA ALA A 58 -17.93 -4.20 6.73
C ALA A 58 -18.31 -2.85 6.07
N GLY A 59 -18.43 -1.80 6.89
CA GLY A 59 -18.52 -0.42 6.42
C GLY A 59 -17.20 0.07 5.82
N CYS A 60 -17.25 1.17 5.08
CA CYS A 60 -16.07 1.76 4.46
C CYS A 60 -15.14 2.40 5.49
N MET A 61 -13.87 1.97 5.54
CA MET A 61 -12.82 2.67 6.28
C MET A 61 -12.06 3.60 5.32
N SER A 62 -12.40 4.89 5.34
CA SER A 62 -11.89 5.91 4.39
C SER A 62 -10.62 6.63 4.85
N GLN A 63 -10.00 6.22 5.96
CA GLN A 63 -8.77 6.84 6.49
C GLN A 63 -7.49 6.21 5.91
N VAL A 64 -7.61 5.35 4.90
CA VAL A 64 -6.50 4.62 4.31
C VAL A 64 -5.91 5.43 3.15
N SER A 65 -4.61 5.70 3.20
CA SER A 65 -3.90 6.39 2.11
C SER A 65 -3.19 5.41 1.15
N GLY A 66 -2.99 4.16 1.54
CA GLY A 66 -2.42 3.12 0.69
C GLY A 66 -2.72 1.72 1.21
N LEU A 67 -2.53 0.71 0.35
CA LEU A 67 -2.68 -0.70 0.72
C LEU A 67 -1.59 -1.54 0.03
N ALA A 68 -0.99 -2.45 0.78
CA ALA A 68 -0.12 -3.50 0.29
C ALA A 68 -0.10 -4.70 1.25
N ASN A 69 0.24 -5.88 0.73
CA ASN A 69 0.39 -7.08 1.55
C ASN A 69 1.80 -7.16 2.15
N VAL A 70 1.88 -7.48 3.44
CA VAL A 70 3.18 -7.56 4.13
C VAL A 70 3.98 -8.76 3.62
N GLY A 71 5.22 -8.51 3.17
CA GLY A 71 6.14 -9.56 2.69
C GLY A 71 5.77 -10.17 1.34
N ALA A 72 4.99 -9.45 0.53
CA ALA A 72 4.52 -9.94 -0.77
C ALA A 72 5.45 -9.61 -1.95
N ALA A 73 6.58 -8.92 -1.75
CA ALA A 73 7.47 -8.51 -2.85
C ALA A 73 7.97 -9.66 -3.75
N CYS A 74 8.00 -10.90 -3.25
CA CYS A 74 8.38 -12.08 -4.05
C CYS A 74 7.20 -13.03 -4.31
N GLN A 75 5.97 -12.57 -4.11
CA GLN A 75 4.74 -13.33 -4.29
C GLN A 75 3.96 -12.83 -5.51
N ILE A 76 2.85 -13.49 -5.83
CA ILE A 76 2.00 -13.14 -7.00
C ILE A 76 1.26 -11.81 -6.80
N ASP A 77 1.03 -11.44 -5.55
CA ASP A 77 0.36 -10.24 -5.08
C ASP A 77 1.38 -9.16 -4.64
N ASN A 78 2.49 -9.07 -5.35
CA ASN A 78 3.58 -8.10 -5.19
C ASN A 78 3.21 -6.66 -5.59
N VAL A 79 2.00 -6.23 -5.23
CA VAL A 79 1.39 -4.98 -5.63
C VAL A 79 1.04 -4.08 -4.46
N GLY A 80 1.08 -2.77 -4.71
CA GLY A 80 0.57 -1.75 -3.79
C GLY A 80 -0.33 -0.75 -4.50
N ILE A 81 -1.25 -0.12 -3.78
CA ILE A 81 -2.05 1.01 -4.23
C ILE A 81 -1.82 2.21 -3.31
N VAL A 82 -1.68 3.39 -3.90
CA VAL A 82 -1.41 4.64 -3.18
C VAL A 82 -2.42 5.69 -3.63
N GLN A 83 -3.10 6.30 -2.67
CA GLN A 83 -3.81 7.56 -2.87
C GLN A 83 -2.78 8.69 -2.98
N ASP A 84 -2.66 9.25 -4.18
CA ASP A 84 -1.80 10.40 -4.44
C ASP A 84 -2.65 11.69 -4.52
N THR A 85 -2.52 12.51 -3.48
CA THR A 85 -3.10 13.86 -3.41
C THR A 85 -2.17 14.92 -4.01
N GLY A 86 -1.05 14.52 -4.60
CA GLY A 86 0.03 15.39 -5.03
C GLY A 86 0.98 15.77 -3.88
N GLY A 87 2.14 16.31 -4.26
CA GLY A 87 3.18 16.73 -3.32
C GLY A 87 3.94 15.54 -2.70
N PRO A 88 4.71 15.78 -1.62
CA PRO A 88 5.58 14.75 -1.04
C PRO A 88 4.81 13.65 -0.28
N ARG A 89 3.52 13.84 0.00
CA ARG A 89 2.70 12.85 0.71
C ARG A 89 2.56 11.55 -0.08
N GLY A 90 2.32 11.62 -1.39
CA GLY A 90 2.23 10.42 -2.24
C GLY A 90 3.53 9.60 -2.24
N VAL A 91 4.69 10.27 -2.13
CA VAL A 91 6.00 9.62 -2.01
C VAL A 91 6.15 8.92 -0.66
N SER A 92 5.75 9.58 0.44
CA SER A 92 5.79 8.98 1.80
C SER A 92 4.90 7.74 1.88
N VAL A 93 3.67 7.82 1.37
CA VAL A 93 2.74 6.69 1.33
C VAL A 93 3.27 5.58 0.44
N ALA A 94 3.80 5.89 -0.75
CA ALA A 94 4.41 4.85 -1.59
C ALA A 94 5.59 4.16 -0.92
N ALA A 95 6.43 4.91 -0.20
CA ALA A 95 7.52 4.33 0.58
C ALA A 95 6.97 3.42 1.69
N HIS A 96 5.90 3.83 2.38
CA HIS A 96 5.20 3.04 3.40
C HIS A 96 4.71 1.71 2.83
N GLU A 97 3.96 1.73 1.73
CA GLU A 97 3.42 0.51 1.11
C GLU A 97 4.53 -0.41 0.57
N ILE A 98 5.61 0.14 0.02
CA ILE A 98 6.79 -0.66 -0.36
C ILE A 98 7.45 -1.27 0.88
N GLY A 99 7.47 -0.55 2.00
CA GLY A 99 7.94 -1.08 3.29
C GLY A 99 7.16 -2.33 3.73
N HIS A 100 5.83 -2.30 3.59
CA HIS A 100 4.99 -3.48 3.78
C HIS A 100 5.37 -4.62 2.84
N LEU A 101 5.46 -4.38 1.52
CA LEU A 101 5.85 -5.42 0.56
C LEU A 101 7.20 -6.07 0.90
N LEU A 102 8.13 -5.30 1.47
CA LEU A 102 9.44 -5.74 1.94
C LEU A 102 9.44 -6.30 3.38
N GLY A 103 8.25 -6.60 3.93
CA GLY A 103 8.08 -7.34 5.18
C GLY A 103 8.07 -6.49 6.46
N ALA A 104 8.03 -5.15 6.37
CA ALA A 104 7.88 -4.31 7.55
C ALA A 104 6.43 -4.25 8.02
N ASN A 105 6.21 -4.34 9.32
CA ASN A 105 4.92 -3.99 9.94
C ASN A 105 4.94 -2.52 10.37
N HIS A 106 3.78 -1.99 10.76
CA HIS A 106 3.75 -0.67 11.39
C HIS A 106 4.66 -0.63 12.64
N ASP A 107 5.29 0.52 12.85
CA ASP A 107 6.05 0.76 14.08
C ASP A 107 5.12 0.70 15.31
N GLY A 108 5.47 -0.15 16.27
CA GLY A 108 4.65 -0.41 17.45
C GLY A 108 3.70 -1.61 17.35
N GLU A 109 3.66 -2.30 16.21
CA GLU A 109 2.87 -3.52 16.01
C GLU A 109 3.76 -4.77 15.86
N GLY A 110 3.27 -5.92 16.30
CA GLY A 110 3.96 -7.22 16.14
C GLY A 110 5.42 -7.21 16.60
N GLU A 111 6.34 -7.64 15.72
CA GLU A 111 7.78 -7.64 15.99
C GLU A 111 8.38 -6.22 16.13
N ALA A 112 7.68 -5.18 15.69
CA ALA A 112 8.09 -3.78 15.81
C ALA A 112 7.55 -3.09 17.08
N PHE A 113 7.00 -3.85 18.05
CA PHE A 113 6.44 -3.31 19.30
C PHE A 113 7.37 -2.34 20.04
N TYR A 114 8.69 -2.58 20.05
CA TYR A 114 9.67 -1.72 20.72
C TYR A 114 9.94 -0.38 20.01
N CYS A 115 9.41 -0.18 18.81
CA CYS A 115 9.38 1.11 18.13
C CYS A 115 8.10 1.92 18.41
N ARG A 116 7.19 1.40 19.25
CA ARG A 116 5.97 2.10 19.69
C ARG A 116 6.28 3.47 20.31
N GLY A 117 5.42 4.45 20.01
CA GLY A 117 5.47 5.78 20.62
C GLY A 117 6.58 6.68 20.07
N LYS A 118 7.37 6.18 19.12
CA LYS A 118 8.26 7.00 18.31
C LYS A 118 7.51 7.30 17.01
N THR A 119 7.46 8.57 16.63
CA THR A 119 6.76 9.03 15.42
C THR A 119 7.74 9.72 14.46
N GLY A 120 7.28 10.02 13.25
CA GLY A 120 8.07 10.60 12.17
C GLY A 120 8.84 9.54 11.37
N PHE A 121 8.40 8.28 11.40
CA PHE A 121 8.98 7.20 10.61
C PHE A 121 8.07 6.77 9.47
N VAL A 122 8.68 6.26 8.40
CA VAL A 122 7.95 5.80 7.20
C VAL A 122 6.88 4.77 7.57
N MET A 123 7.11 3.89 8.54
CA MET A 123 6.17 2.83 8.93
C MET A 123 5.26 3.21 10.11
N ASP A 124 5.12 4.48 10.44
CA ASP A 124 4.09 4.89 11.40
C ASP A 124 2.69 4.60 10.83
N ALA A 125 1.81 3.98 11.62
CA ALA A 125 0.43 3.70 11.21
C ALA A 125 -0.39 4.97 10.89
N ILE A 126 0.09 6.14 11.33
CA ILE A 126 -0.52 7.44 11.03
C ILE A 126 0.53 8.32 10.37
N ILE A 127 0.38 8.53 9.06
CA ILE A 127 1.24 9.38 8.24
C ILE A 127 0.81 10.85 8.43
N ASN A 128 1.62 11.62 9.16
CA ASN A 128 1.32 13.01 9.54
C ASN A 128 2.07 14.02 8.67
N GLY A 129 3.02 13.60 7.83
CA GLY A 129 3.84 14.48 7.01
C GLY A 129 4.57 13.75 5.87
N PRO A 130 5.69 14.31 5.39
CA PRO A 130 6.58 13.64 4.45
C PRO A 130 7.68 12.90 5.22
N GLU A 131 7.32 11.85 5.95
CA GLU A 131 8.28 11.00 6.66
C GLU A 131 9.19 10.28 5.65
N MET A 132 10.51 10.47 5.76
CA MET A 132 11.49 9.87 4.85
C MET A 132 12.57 9.08 5.59
N HIS A 133 12.34 8.79 6.88
CA HIS A 133 13.26 8.04 7.72
C HIS A 133 12.64 6.74 8.20
N TRP A 134 13.40 5.65 8.10
CA TRP A 134 12.98 4.35 8.59
C TRP A 134 13.39 4.16 10.05
N SER A 135 12.51 3.57 10.86
CA SER A 135 12.84 3.22 12.23
C SER A 135 13.89 2.09 12.26
N ARG A 136 14.45 1.83 13.45
CA ARG A 136 15.32 0.67 13.62
C ARG A 136 14.57 -0.65 13.39
N CYS A 137 13.29 -0.72 13.76
CA CYS A 137 12.48 -1.91 13.60
C CYS A 137 12.23 -2.19 12.11
N SER A 138 11.78 -1.19 11.34
CA SER A 138 11.54 -1.35 9.90
C SER A 138 12.82 -1.77 9.18
N LYS A 139 13.97 -1.14 9.48
CA LYS A 139 15.27 -1.52 8.90
C LYS A 139 15.63 -2.98 9.19
N GLN A 140 15.37 -3.45 10.40
CA GLN A 140 15.67 -4.83 10.79
C GLN A 140 14.76 -5.82 10.08
N GLN A 141 13.45 -5.53 9.98
CA GLN A 141 12.48 -6.39 9.30
C GLN A 141 12.78 -6.48 7.79
N ILE A 142 12.98 -5.34 7.13
CA ILE A 142 13.36 -5.29 5.71
C ILE A 142 14.67 -6.06 5.49
N SER A 143 15.67 -5.86 6.34
CA SER A 143 16.94 -6.60 6.23
C SER A 143 16.78 -8.11 6.44
N ARG A 144 15.81 -8.56 7.23
CA ARG A 144 15.51 -9.99 7.38
C ARG A 144 14.79 -10.54 6.15
N PHE A 145 13.86 -9.78 5.58
CA PHE A 145 13.13 -10.17 4.37
C PHE A 145 14.06 -10.35 3.16
N LEU A 146 15.09 -9.51 3.05
CA LEU A 146 16.05 -9.53 1.94
C LEU A 146 17.18 -10.57 2.08
N LYS A 147 17.24 -11.33 3.18
CA LYS A 147 18.26 -12.36 3.43
C LYS A 147 17.75 -13.74 3.05
#